data_AF-A0A5B9R9A3-F1
#
_entry.id   AF-A0A5B9R9A3-F1
#
_cell.length_a   1.000
_cell.length_b   1.000
_cell.length_c   1.000
_cell.angle_alpha   90.00
_cell.angle_beta   90.00
_cell.angle_gamma   90.00
#
_symmetry.space_group_name_H-M   'P 1'
#
loop_
_entity.id
_entity.type
_entity.pdbx_description
1 polymer ?
#
loop_
_entity_poly.entity_id
_entity_poly.type
_entity_poly.pdbx_seq_one_letter_code
_entity_poly.pdbx_strand_id
1 'polypeptide(L)'
;MELGLDPPYAFLSGNAKQRTFQILPEGRDGLKNWAPISRMSPVFPVRHFRGGVDYTSPNRFHFEGRWHVIFAGPVHPEEFGPLQSFDGEFWLTLGLYNVLLACEDAEQIQLARDWCADNKRQCEIWTIEDGKVLEVQVFDENFVQESNEELAKLWSLEAPHELTEAIREFVPLAAAAIARGQASGIGLDRDLRYLPNVFGKIVEAGRGPDQKYIALGRLLTINAGLSRFSSQTFAGISPIFSTECHFWLHSLFGIGVANIALRNIRDFMHRTLGEAEIHKRFKKLELDTSGIDLSSATPEIKDYLGEVDIDAPGEAIPLLAFFSARDGYRSTEVTVSAPLAAVSSCNSVRWSLLTLTHEFCHVIVRAIQSDLYPDFSSEQQILDCVALLELDGPAENLLKEIRRSLLMSVCQMENHLAGKAANDGIEITAESVRIMLQRWRQEVDEIIVHVFDYLYFYGQDSERYIIGIWSSWGTIPNIRYRVKEYVVRSVCAVLSRHIMRGSDALDEARTEVLKHLQALAQSDPGSRYVDDAVDYLQNKWNSEARDAVLVRRNLVKLARIFLFSEELATKLRSEPEISTGRGDQLGYSYKRRDLDRKSLRNPLLFLANYTNQSPPSQVDSLWVLYILAFCYHTDE
;
A
#
# COMPACT_ATOMS: atom_id res chain seq x y z
N MET A 1 -13.56 4.53 -23.44
CA MET A 1 -12.79 3.69 -24.40
C MET A 1 -12.65 2.28 -23.84
N GLU A 2 -12.77 1.20 -24.64
CA GLU A 2 -12.77 -0.19 -24.10
C GLU A 2 -11.42 -0.93 -24.31
N LEU A 3 -10.94 -1.68 -23.33
CA LEU A 3 -9.70 -2.46 -23.43
C LEU A 3 -9.87 -3.84 -24.12
N GLY A 4 -8.80 -4.32 -24.79
CA GLY A 4 -8.66 -5.68 -25.33
C GLY A 4 -8.73 -6.81 -24.28
N LEU A 5 -8.69 -8.09 -24.70
CA LEU A 5 -8.82 -9.25 -23.79
C LEU A 5 -7.48 -9.78 -23.27
N ASP A 6 -6.50 -9.99 -24.16
CA ASP A 6 -5.16 -10.47 -23.82
C ASP A 6 -4.11 -9.45 -24.28
N PRO A 7 -3.14 -9.09 -23.43
CA PRO A 7 -2.14 -8.10 -23.81
C PRO A 7 -1.02 -8.73 -24.66
N PRO A 8 -0.75 -8.21 -25.87
CA PRO A 8 0.54 -8.43 -26.52
C PRO A 8 1.67 -7.74 -25.75
N TYR A 9 2.91 -7.94 -26.20
CA TYR A 9 4.12 -7.45 -25.55
C TYR A 9 4.93 -6.58 -26.48
N ALA A 10 5.12 -5.31 -26.13
CA ALA A 10 6.14 -4.50 -26.75
C ALA A 10 7.52 -5.09 -26.42
N PHE A 11 8.31 -5.34 -27.44
CA PHE A 11 9.62 -5.96 -27.33
C PHE A 11 10.67 -5.12 -28.03
N LEU A 12 11.64 -4.69 -27.24
CA LEU A 12 12.85 -4.03 -27.71
C LEU A 12 13.99 -5.05 -27.67
N SER A 13 14.74 -5.18 -28.75
CA SER A 13 15.91 -6.06 -28.84
C SER A 13 16.97 -5.51 -29.80
N GLY A 14 18.02 -6.28 -30.05
CA GLY A 14 19.10 -5.94 -30.96
C GLY A 14 20.46 -5.84 -30.28
N ASN A 15 21.32 -4.96 -30.80
CA ASN A 15 22.66 -4.68 -30.28
C ASN A 15 22.93 -3.17 -30.21
N ALA A 16 24.14 -2.79 -29.78
CA ALA A 16 24.52 -1.39 -29.62
C ALA A 16 24.47 -0.56 -30.92
N LYS A 17 24.53 -1.20 -32.09
CA LYS A 17 24.54 -0.54 -33.41
C LYS A 17 23.18 -0.53 -34.10
N GLN A 18 22.34 -1.52 -33.81
CA GLN A 18 21.03 -1.68 -34.45
C GLN A 18 20.04 -2.25 -33.45
N ARG A 19 18.95 -1.51 -33.25
CA ARG A 19 17.86 -1.86 -32.35
C ARG A 19 16.63 -2.22 -33.16
N THR A 20 15.83 -3.15 -32.64
CA THR A 20 14.57 -3.57 -33.22
C THR A 20 13.46 -3.44 -32.20
N PHE A 21 12.32 -2.90 -32.62
CA PHE A 21 11.12 -2.76 -31.82
C PHE A 21 9.93 -3.39 -32.54
N GLN A 22 9.17 -4.20 -31.81
CA GLN A 22 8.06 -4.98 -32.35
C GLN A 22 7.01 -5.18 -31.25
N ILE A 23 5.77 -5.47 -31.64
CA ILE A 23 4.71 -5.89 -30.72
C ILE A 23 4.52 -7.39 -30.90
N LEU A 24 4.84 -8.20 -29.90
CA LEU A 24 4.73 -9.65 -29.98
C LEU A 24 3.36 -10.12 -29.48
N PRO A 25 2.69 -11.08 -30.14
CA PRO A 25 1.41 -11.60 -29.66
C PRO A 25 1.50 -12.21 -28.26
N GLU A 26 2.62 -12.87 -27.95
CA GLU A 26 2.87 -13.49 -26.66
C GLU A 26 4.27 -13.20 -26.13
N GLY A 27 4.41 -13.02 -24.82
CA GLY A 27 5.71 -12.74 -24.19
C GLY A 27 6.75 -13.84 -24.40
N ARG A 28 6.31 -15.10 -24.58
CA ARG A 28 7.22 -16.24 -24.84
C ARG A 28 8.00 -16.11 -26.14
N ASP A 29 7.48 -15.35 -27.11
CA ASP A 29 8.15 -15.18 -28.40
C ASP A 29 9.40 -14.30 -28.28
N GLY A 30 9.37 -13.30 -27.39
CA GLY A 30 10.53 -12.44 -27.12
C GLY A 30 11.65 -13.18 -26.41
N LEU A 31 11.31 -14.20 -25.62
CA LEU A 31 12.30 -15.01 -24.89
C LEU A 31 13.16 -15.88 -25.80
N LYS A 32 12.68 -16.21 -27.02
CA LYS A 32 13.42 -17.05 -27.98
C LYS A 32 14.73 -16.40 -28.43
N ASN A 33 14.76 -15.08 -28.52
CA ASN A 33 15.88 -14.29 -29.05
C ASN A 33 16.37 -13.23 -28.05
N TRP A 34 16.35 -13.55 -26.75
CA TRP A 34 16.72 -12.60 -25.70
C TRP A 34 18.22 -12.22 -25.76
N ALA A 35 18.49 -10.93 -25.87
CA ALA A 35 19.82 -10.33 -25.88
C ALA A 35 20.04 -9.45 -24.62
N PRO A 36 21.28 -9.03 -24.29
CA PRO A 36 21.54 -8.23 -23.08
C PRO A 36 20.73 -6.92 -22.98
N ILE A 37 20.47 -6.27 -24.13
CA ILE A 37 19.65 -5.05 -24.20
C ILE A 37 18.17 -5.34 -24.43
N SER A 38 17.75 -6.62 -24.42
CA SER A 38 16.35 -6.97 -24.65
C SER A 38 15.50 -6.54 -23.46
N ARG A 39 14.34 -5.98 -23.77
CA ARG A 39 13.37 -5.47 -22.82
C ARG A 39 11.98 -5.78 -23.33
N MET A 40 11.05 -6.06 -22.44
CA MET A 40 9.66 -6.27 -22.78
C MET A 40 8.71 -5.58 -21.82
N SER A 41 7.51 -5.25 -22.28
CA SER A 41 6.40 -4.81 -21.44
C SER A 41 5.07 -5.19 -22.07
N PRO A 42 4.06 -5.61 -21.27
CA PRO A 42 2.72 -5.79 -21.79
C PRO A 42 2.18 -4.45 -22.27
N VAL A 43 1.49 -4.48 -23.40
CA VAL A 43 0.77 -3.34 -23.96
C VAL A 43 -0.67 -3.74 -24.22
N PHE A 44 -1.59 -2.80 -23.98
CA PHE A 44 -3.01 -3.08 -23.87
C PHE A 44 -3.74 -2.33 -24.96
N PRO A 45 -4.20 -3.03 -26.00
CA PRO A 45 -4.77 -2.37 -27.16
C PRO A 45 -6.18 -1.84 -26.83
N VAL A 46 -6.54 -0.71 -27.43
CA VAL A 46 -7.81 -0.03 -27.17
C VAL A 46 -8.81 -0.31 -28.30
N ARG A 47 -9.91 -0.97 -27.97
CA ARG A 47 -11.02 -1.28 -28.88
C ARG A 47 -11.81 -0.02 -29.20
N HIS A 48 -12.32 0.06 -30.43
CA HIS A 48 -13.12 1.17 -30.96
C HIS A 48 -12.37 2.46 -31.27
N PHE A 49 -11.03 2.46 -31.17
CA PHE A 49 -10.23 3.43 -31.90
C PHE A 49 -10.44 3.19 -33.42
N ARG A 50 -10.72 4.24 -34.21
CA ARG A 50 -11.03 4.11 -35.64
C ARG A 50 -9.89 3.31 -36.29
N GLY A 51 -10.23 2.15 -36.86
CA GLY A 51 -9.23 1.19 -37.36
C GLY A 51 -9.50 -0.27 -36.99
N GLY A 52 -10.40 -0.53 -36.01
CA GLY A 52 -10.92 -1.86 -35.70
C GLY A 52 -9.81 -2.91 -35.65
N VAL A 53 -8.91 -2.81 -34.67
CA VAL A 53 -7.70 -3.65 -34.56
C VAL A 53 -8.06 -5.11 -34.77
N ASP A 54 -7.71 -5.64 -35.94
CA ASP A 54 -7.78 -7.06 -36.25
C ASP A 54 -6.49 -7.70 -35.74
N TYR A 55 -6.54 -8.23 -34.51
CA TYR A 55 -5.43 -8.94 -33.87
C TYR A 55 -5.01 -10.21 -34.61
N THR A 56 -5.68 -10.57 -35.71
CA THR A 56 -5.33 -11.76 -36.50
C THR A 56 -4.24 -11.50 -37.55
N SER A 57 -3.89 -10.24 -37.86
CA SER A 57 -2.87 -9.94 -38.88
C SER A 57 -1.44 -9.89 -38.31
N PRO A 58 -0.56 -10.84 -38.64
CA PRO A 58 0.81 -10.90 -38.12
C PRO A 58 1.68 -9.73 -38.56
N ASN A 59 1.40 -9.14 -39.73
CA ASN A 59 2.26 -8.12 -40.33
C ASN A 59 2.25 -6.80 -39.55
N ARG A 60 1.14 -6.47 -38.86
CA ARG A 60 1.00 -5.26 -38.03
C ARG A 60 1.89 -5.28 -36.78
N PHE A 61 2.31 -6.46 -36.36
CA PHE A 61 3.12 -6.68 -35.17
C PHE A 61 4.63 -6.44 -35.41
N HIS A 62 5.05 -6.44 -36.68
CA HIS A 62 6.45 -6.29 -37.08
C HIS A 62 6.79 -4.89 -37.64
N PHE A 63 5.82 -3.99 -37.76
CA PHE A 63 6.00 -2.67 -38.39
C PHE A 63 6.65 -2.80 -39.79
N GLU A 64 6.06 -3.61 -40.67
CA GLU A 64 6.48 -3.71 -42.09
C GLU A 64 6.33 -2.35 -42.79
N GLY A 65 7.35 -1.93 -43.53
CA GLY A 65 7.41 -0.58 -44.09
C GLY A 65 7.84 0.46 -43.05
N ARG A 66 7.59 1.73 -43.35
CA ARG A 66 8.02 2.85 -42.50
C ARG A 66 6.89 3.31 -41.58
N TRP A 67 7.11 3.17 -40.29
CA TRP A 67 6.20 3.54 -39.22
C TRP A 67 6.81 4.62 -38.35
N HIS A 68 5.94 5.40 -37.73
CA HIS A 68 6.28 6.38 -36.72
C HIS A 68 5.53 6.03 -35.44
N VAL A 69 6.26 5.93 -34.34
CA VAL A 69 5.75 5.49 -33.04
C VAL A 69 5.99 6.58 -32.02
N ILE A 70 4.94 7.05 -31.34
CA ILE A 70 5.06 8.02 -30.25
C ILE A 70 4.74 7.36 -28.92
N PHE A 71 5.61 7.60 -27.95
CA PHE A 71 5.46 7.24 -26.55
C PHE A 71 5.18 8.52 -25.78
N ALA A 72 4.03 8.62 -25.12
CA ALA A 72 3.61 9.83 -24.43
C ALA A 72 2.96 9.52 -23.08
N GLY A 73 3.07 10.48 -22.16
CA GLY A 73 2.42 10.43 -20.86
C GLY A 73 3.26 11.06 -19.75
N PRO A 74 2.82 10.97 -18.49
CA PRO A 74 1.58 10.33 -18.05
C PRO A 74 0.34 11.20 -18.39
N VAL A 75 -0.71 10.58 -18.94
CA VAL A 75 -1.95 11.26 -19.34
C VAL A 75 -3.16 10.30 -19.29
N HIS A 76 -4.34 10.79 -18.89
CA HIS A 76 -5.56 10.03 -19.06
C HIS A 76 -5.86 9.86 -20.57
N PRO A 77 -6.11 8.65 -21.09
CA PRO A 77 -6.31 8.43 -22.52
C PRO A 77 -7.34 9.37 -23.16
N GLU A 78 -8.50 9.58 -22.54
CA GLU A 78 -9.53 10.49 -23.08
C GLU A 78 -9.11 11.98 -23.16
N GLU A 79 -8.04 12.38 -22.48
CA GLU A 79 -7.49 13.74 -22.57
C GLU A 79 -6.52 13.92 -23.74
N PHE A 80 -6.00 12.81 -24.30
CA PHE A 80 -5.04 12.86 -25.40
C PHE A 80 -5.75 13.31 -26.69
N GLY A 81 -5.80 14.62 -26.92
CA GLY A 81 -6.52 15.26 -28.03
C GLY A 81 -6.34 14.64 -29.42
N PRO A 82 -5.12 14.19 -29.82
CA PRO A 82 -4.88 13.55 -31.11
C PRO A 82 -5.73 12.30 -31.34
N LEU A 83 -6.20 11.64 -30.26
CA LEU A 83 -7.03 10.43 -30.35
C LEU A 83 -8.33 10.61 -31.13
N GLN A 84 -8.84 11.83 -31.29
CA GLN A 84 -10.12 12.00 -32.00
C GLN A 84 -9.95 11.90 -33.53
N SER A 85 -8.76 12.20 -34.04
CA SER A 85 -8.45 12.25 -35.47
C SER A 85 -7.31 11.34 -35.91
N PHE A 86 -6.66 10.63 -34.99
CA PHE A 86 -5.59 9.69 -35.29
C PHE A 86 -6.13 8.47 -36.05
N ASP A 87 -5.43 8.10 -37.12
CA ASP A 87 -5.65 6.93 -37.96
C ASP A 87 -4.41 6.04 -37.89
N GLY A 88 -4.44 5.11 -36.95
CA GLY A 88 -3.32 4.25 -36.61
C GLY A 88 -3.64 3.33 -35.45
N GLU A 89 -2.60 2.72 -34.90
CA GLU A 89 -2.70 1.77 -33.80
C GLU A 89 -2.49 2.48 -32.46
N PHE A 90 -3.23 2.01 -31.44
CA PHE A 90 -3.22 2.59 -30.10
C PHE A 90 -3.16 1.51 -29.02
N TRP A 91 -2.15 1.63 -28.17
CA TRP A 91 -2.00 0.82 -26.96
C TRP A 91 -1.78 1.68 -25.72
N LEU A 92 -2.13 1.07 -24.59
CA LEU A 92 -1.85 1.56 -23.26
C LEU A 92 -0.74 0.74 -22.61
N THR A 93 0.04 1.37 -21.75
CA THR A 93 1.08 0.72 -20.95
C THR A 93 0.88 1.01 -19.47
N LEU A 94 1.59 0.31 -18.59
CA LEU A 94 1.65 0.66 -17.16
C LEU A 94 2.77 1.67 -16.83
N GLY A 95 3.60 2.05 -17.80
CA GLY A 95 4.69 3.01 -17.62
C GLY A 95 4.21 4.46 -17.49
N LEU A 96 5.12 5.41 -17.23
CA LEU A 96 4.77 6.83 -17.31
C LEU A 96 4.48 7.26 -18.74
N TYR A 97 5.17 6.68 -19.74
CA TYR A 97 4.71 6.70 -21.13
C TYR A 97 3.60 5.68 -21.32
N ASN A 98 2.44 6.06 -20.81
CA ASN A 98 1.27 5.21 -20.68
C ASN A 98 0.45 5.15 -21.98
N VAL A 99 0.69 6.06 -22.93
CA VAL A 99 0.08 6.08 -24.27
C VAL A 99 1.14 5.73 -25.31
N LEU A 100 0.82 4.77 -26.18
CA LEU A 100 1.61 4.34 -27.32
C LEU A 100 0.76 4.45 -28.59
N LEU A 101 1.17 5.30 -29.53
CA LEU A 101 0.53 5.38 -30.85
C LEU A 101 1.51 5.02 -31.96
N ALA A 102 1.02 4.36 -33.00
CA ALA A 102 1.82 4.06 -34.19
C ALA A 102 1.01 4.28 -35.47
N CYS A 103 1.61 4.96 -36.46
CA CYS A 103 1.04 5.14 -37.79
C CYS A 103 2.12 5.28 -38.86
N GLU A 104 1.76 5.08 -40.12
CA GLU A 104 2.66 5.29 -41.26
C GLU A 104 2.75 6.77 -41.67
N ASP A 105 1.73 7.56 -41.30
CA ASP A 105 1.63 8.97 -41.63
C ASP A 105 2.39 9.87 -40.63
N ALA A 106 3.44 10.53 -41.10
CA ALA A 106 4.25 11.44 -40.29
C ALA A 106 3.48 12.70 -39.83
N GLU A 107 2.45 13.14 -40.56
CA GLU A 107 1.67 14.34 -40.19
C GLU A 107 0.85 14.10 -38.91
N GLN A 108 0.33 12.89 -38.73
CA GLN A 108 -0.43 12.52 -37.54
C GLN A 108 0.44 12.45 -36.27
N ILE A 109 1.68 11.99 -36.43
CA ILE A 109 2.65 12.01 -35.33
C ILE A 109 3.06 13.44 -34.99
N GLN A 110 3.17 14.32 -35.99
CA GLN A 110 3.42 15.74 -35.72
C GLN A 110 2.27 16.38 -34.95
N LEU A 111 1.00 16.06 -35.28
CA LEU A 111 -0.15 16.50 -34.49
C LEU A 111 -0.08 16.01 -33.03
N ALA A 112 0.31 14.75 -32.82
CA ALA A 112 0.46 14.20 -31.49
C ALA A 112 1.59 14.86 -30.68
N ARG A 113 2.70 15.17 -31.36
CA ARG A 113 3.82 15.92 -30.81
C ARG A 113 3.41 17.34 -30.42
N ASP A 114 2.72 18.06 -31.30
CA ASP A 114 2.28 19.43 -31.05
C ASP A 114 1.34 19.47 -29.85
N TRP A 115 0.42 18.51 -29.74
CA TRP A 115 -0.42 18.37 -28.56
C TRP A 115 0.39 18.14 -27.28
N CYS A 116 1.43 17.28 -27.32
CA CYS A 116 2.30 17.07 -26.17
C CYS A 116 3.00 18.36 -25.75
N ALA A 117 3.54 19.14 -26.69
CA ALA A 117 4.16 20.43 -26.41
C ALA A 117 3.16 21.42 -25.78
N ASP A 118 1.99 21.58 -26.41
CA ASP A 118 0.93 22.49 -25.93
C ASP A 118 0.44 22.14 -24.52
N ASN A 119 0.43 20.86 -24.17
CA ASN A 119 -0.02 20.35 -22.87
C ASN A 119 1.13 20.05 -21.89
N LYS A 120 2.37 20.45 -22.24
CA LYS A 120 3.59 20.22 -21.43
C LYS A 120 3.76 18.76 -21.01
N ARG A 121 3.52 17.84 -21.94
CA ARG A 121 3.71 16.40 -21.77
C ARG A 121 4.98 15.98 -22.46
N GLN A 122 5.76 15.13 -21.79
CA GLN A 122 6.94 14.52 -22.39
C GLN A 122 6.52 13.47 -23.41
N CYS A 123 7.30 13.39 -24.49
CA CYS A 123 7.15 12.30 -25.45
C CYS A 123 8.48 11.93 -26.13
N GLU A 124 8.53 10.70 -26.61
CA GLU A 124 9.59 10.19 -27.48
C GLU A 124 8.97 9.70 -28.79
N ILE A 125 9.59 10.02 -29.92
CA ILE A 125 9.12 9.59 -31.24
C ILE A 125 10.18 8.76 -31.91
N TRP A 126 9.81 7.55 -32.34
CA TRP A 126 10.67 6.65 -33.07
C TRP A 126 10.20 6.55 -34.52
N THR A 127 11.15 6.65 -35.45
CA THR A 127 10.94 6.21 -36.83
C THR A 127 11.44 4.78 -36.96
N ILE A 128 10.58 3.87 -37.39
CA ILE A 128 10.84 2.44 -37.48
C ILE A 128 10.65 2.01 -38.93
N GLU A 129 11.56 1.19 -39.45
CA GLU A 129 11.41 0.57 -40.78
C GLU A 129 11.68 -0.93 -40.69
N ASP A 130 10.68 -1.73 -41.05
CA ASP A 130 10.72 -3.20 -40.95
C ASP A 130 11.18 -3.65 -39.55
N GLY A 131 10.58 -3.05 -38.52
CA GLY A 131 10.89 -3.27 -37.10
C GLY A 131 12.23 -2.71 -36.62
N LYS A 132 13.07 -2.11 -37.46
CA LYS A 132 14.35 -1.49 -37.05
C LYS A 132 14.15 -0.03 -36.66
N VAL A 133 14.69 0.36 -35.52
CA VAL A 133 14.66 1.77 -35.08
C VAL A 133 15.71 2.55 -35.88
N LEU A 134 15.26 3.48 -36.72
CA LEU A 134 16.10 4.32 -37.58
C LEU A 134 16.46 5.65 -36.91
N GLU A 135 15.47 6.29 -36.29
CA GLU A 135 15.58 7.62 -35.71
C GLU A 135 14.82 7.69 -34.39
N VAL A 136 15.35 8.47 -33.45
CA VAL A 136 14.78 8.71 -32.13
C VAL A 136 14.80 10.21 -31.88
N GLN A 137 13.63 10.80 -31.67
CA GLN A 137 13.46 12.20 -31.32
C GLN A 137 12.91 12.27 -29.91
N VAL A 138 13.65 12.93 -29.02
CA VAL A 138 13.28 13.13 -27.62
C VAL A 138 12.77 14.56 -27.44
N PHE A 139 11.60 14.69 -26.83
CA PHE A 139 10.99 15.99 -26.54
C PHE A 139 10.90 16.17 -25.03
N ASP A 140 11.80 17.01 -24.53
CA ASP A 140 11.88 17.41 -23.12
C ASP A 140 11.74 18.93 -23.04
N GLU A 141 10.50 19.41 -23.15
CA GLU A 141 10.22 20.83 -22.99
C GLU A 141 10.04 21.16 -21.51
N ASN A 142 10.90 22.06 -21.00
CA ASN A 142 10.77 22.73 -19.70
C ASN A 142 11.19 21.95 -18.45
N PHE A 143 12.24 21.13 -18.50
CA PHE A 143 12.92 20.74 -17.27
C PHE A 143 13.63 21.96 -16.64
N VAL A 144 13.01 22.55 -15.63
CA VAL A 144 13.68 23.50 -14.74
C VAL A 144 14.27 22.70 -13.60
N GLN A 145 15.59 22.57 -13.60
CA GLN A 145 16.30 21.95 -12.49
C GLN A 145 16.15 22.84 -11.25
N GLU A 146 15.45 22.35 -10.25
CA GLU A 146 15.42 22.99 -8.94
C GLU A 146 16.69 22.69 -8.15
N SER A 147 16.99 23.57 -7.18
CA SER A 147 18.16 23.42 -6.33
C SER A 147 18.05 22.15 -5.47
N ASN A 148 19.11 21.34 -5.47
CA ASN A 148 19.27 20.16 -4.61
C ASN A 148 20.13 20.48 -3.37
N GLU A 149 20.05 21.72 -2.86
CA GLU A 149 20.85 22.19 -1.72
C GLU A 149 20.72 21.30 -0.47
N GLU A 150 19.52 20.81 -0.16
CA GLU A 150 19.31 19.91 0.99
C GLU A 150 20.08 18.59 0.84
N LEU A 151 20.06 18.01 -0.37
CA LEU A 151 20.82 16.80 -0.69
C LEU A 151 22.33 17.04 -0.63
N ALA A 152 22.80 18.20 -1.09
CA ALA A 152 24.21 18.59 -0.98
C ALA A 152 24.65 18.78 0.48
N LYS A 153 23.78 19.33 1.33
CA LYS A 153 24.00 19.44 2.78
C LYS A 153 24.10 18.05 3.41
N LEU A 154 23.19 17.12 3.07
CA LEU A 154 23.23 15.74 3.56
C LEU A 154 24.50 15.00 3.16
N TRP A 155 24.96 15.18 1.92
CA TRP A 155 26.22 14.59 1.45
C TRP A 155 27.43 15.02 2.30
N SER A 156 27.40 16.28 2.77
CA SER A 156 28.47 16.89 3.55
C SER A 156 28.32 16.69 5.05
N LEU A 157 27.30 15.94 5.49
CA LEU A 157 27.00 15.74 6.90
C LEU A 157 28.06 14.83 7.55
N GLU A 158 28.64 15.27 8.65
CA GLU A 158 29.51 14.41 9.47
C GLU A 158 28.67 13.32 10.15
N ALA A 159 28.89 12.06 9.75
CA ALA A 159 28.18 10.90 10.28
C ALA A 159 29.16 9.78 10.66
N PRO A 160 28.77 8.85 11.56
CA PRO A 160 29.53 7.63 11.80
C PRO A 160 29.84 6.89 10.50
N HIS A 161 31.02 6.26 10.43
CA HIS A 161 31.50 5.56 9.22
C HIS A 161 30.48 4.55 8.68
N GLU A 162 29.74 3.88 9.56
CA GLU A 162 28.71 2.91 9.22
C GLU A 162 27.51 3.51 8.46
N LEU A 163 27.21 4.79 8.67
CA LEU A 163 26.09 5.49 8.02
C LEU A 163 26.50 6.16 6.70
N THR A 164 27.78 6.45 6.51
CA THR A 164 28.31 7.19 5.36
C THR A 164 27.94 6.56 4.02
N GLU A 165 28.03 5.24 3.89
CA GLU A 165 27.68 4.55 2.63
C GLU A 165 26.18 4.62 2.34
N ALA A 166 25.34 4.58 3.39
CA ALA A 166 23.90 4.76 3.20
C ALA A 166 23.57 6.18 2.72
N ILE A 167 24.25 7.21 3.23
CA ILE A 167 24.13 8.60 2.77
C ILE A 167 24.58 8.73 1.31
N ARG A 168 25.75 8.14 0.98
CA ARG A 168 26.34 8.20 -0.37
C ARG A 168 25.50 7.50 -1.43
N GLU A 169 24.76 6.47 -1.06
CA GLU A 169 23.78 5.84 -1.96
C GLU A 169 22.49 6.68 -2.05
N PHE A 170 21.99 7.17 -0.91
CA PHE A 170 20.72 7.90 -0.84
C PHE A 170 20.73 9.17 -1.69
N VAL A 171 21.75 10.01 -1.54
CA VAL A 171 21.80 11.34 -2.15
C VAL A 171 21.68 11.31 -3.68
N PRO A 172 22.53 10.57 -4.43
CA PRO A 172 22.41 10.50 -5.89
C PRO A 172 21.11 9.82 -6.32
N LEU A 173 20.65 8.82 -5.57
CA LEU A 173 19.39 8.13 -5.85
C LEU A 173 18.18 9.07 -5.71
N ALA A 174 18.11 9.85 -4.63
CA ALA A 174 17.07 10.85 -4.40
C ALA A 174 17.15 11.98 -5.43
N ALA A 175 18.34 12.48 -5.74
CA ALA A 175 18.53 13.48 -6.79
C ALA A 175 17.99 13.00 -8.15
N ALA A 176 18.31 11.75 -8.53
CA ALA A 176 17.83 11.16 -9.77
C ALA A 176 16.30 10.96 -9.76
N ALA A 177 15.73 10.47 -8.65
CA ALA A 177 14.30 10.25 -8.54
C ALA A 177 13.51 11.58 -8.55
N ILE A 178 13.99 12.61 -7.85
CA ILE A 178 13.38 13.95 -7.84
C ILE A 178 13.42 14.56 -9.25
N ALA A 179 14.59 14.54 -9.91
CA ALA A 179 14.71 15.09 -11.27
C ALA A 179 13.75 14.41 -12.27
N ARG A 180 13.64 13.08 -12.23
CA ARG A 180 12.70 12.33 -13.07
C ARG A 180 11.24 12.60 -12.67
N GLY A 181 10.96 12.75 -11.38
CA GLY A 181 9.65 13.14 -10.86
C GLY A 181 9.21 14.51 -11.37
N GLN A 182 10.10 15.50 -11.35
CA GLN A 182 9.84 16.83 -11.89
C GLN A 182 9.58 16.79 -13.40
N ALA A 183 10.43 16.07 -14.13
CA ALA A 183 10.34 15.90 -15.58
C ALA A 183 8.97 15.29 -16.00
N SER A 184 8.39 14.42 -15.17
CA SER A 184 7.07 13.82 -15.44
C SER A 184 5.88 14.79 -15.37
N GLY A 185 6.02 15.95 -14.72
CA GLY A 185 4.98 16.98 -14.67
C GLY A 185 3.72 16.64 -13.85
N ILE A 186 3.71 15.54 -13.09
CA ILE A 186 2.56 15.08 -12.28
C ILE A 186 2.79 15.15 -10.76
N GLY A 187 3.79 15.92 -10.34
CA GLY A 187 4.06 16.19 -8.93
C GLY A 187 4.48 14.97 -8.12
N LEU A 188 5.06 13.94 -8.75
CA LEU A 188 5.68 12.79 -8.05
C LEU A 188 6.90 13.21 -7.21
N ASP A 189 7.56 14.31 -7.59
CA ASP A 189 8.70 14.85 -6.88
C ASP A 189 8.33 15.46 -5.52
N ARG A 190 7.09 15.97 -5.36
CA ARG A 190 6.62 16.57 -4.09
C ARG A 190 6.85 15.63 -2.91
N ASP A 191 6.49 14.36 -3.05
CA ASP A 191 6.67 13.35 -2.00
C ASP A 191 8.15 13.02 -1.77
N LEU A 192 8.93 12.98 -2.85
CA LEU A 192 10.35 12.64 -2.79
C LEU A 192 11.19 13.72 -2.09
N ARG A 193 10.76 14.98 -2.16
CA ARG A 193 11.42 16.12 -1.51
C ARG A 193 11.35 16.10 0.01
N TYR A 194 10.43 15.32 0.60
CA TYR A 194 10.39 15.14 2.05
C TYR A 194 11.44 14.15 2.57
N LEU A 195 11.86 13.20 1.73
CA LEU A 195 12.78 12.14 2.15
C LEU A 195 14.13 12.65 2.66
N PRO A 196 14.78 13.66 2.03
CA PRO A 196 16.03 14.23 2.54
C PRO A 196 15.96 14.67 4.01
N ASN A 197 14.92 15.41 4.39
CA ASN A 197 14.75 15.87 5.77
C ASN A 197 14.60 14.69 6.76
N VAL A 198 13.77 13.71 6.40
CA VAL A 198 13.56 12.51 7.21
C VAL A 198 14.84 11.69 7.34
N PHE A 199 15.55 11.51 6.24
CA PHE A 199 16.83 10.80 6.19
C PHE A 199 17.87 11.49 7.09
N GLY A 200 17.98 12.82 7.01
CA GLY A 200 18.84 13.61 7.88
C GLY A 200 18.53 13.42 9.37
N LYS A 201 17.26 13.47 9.77
CA LYS A 201 16.84 13.23 11.17
C LYS A 201 17.26 11.83 11.67
N ILE A 202 17.17 10.81 10.82
CA ILE A 202 17.59 9.45 11.18
C ILE A 202 19.12 9.37 11.33
N VAL A 203 19.88 10.04 10.46
CA VAL A 203 21.34 10.12 10.59
C VAL A 203 21.74 10.80 11.90
N GLU A 204 21.09 11.92 12.25
CA GLU A 204 21.33 12.63 13.51
C GLU A 204 21.03 11.77 14.74
N ALA A 205 19.89 11.09 14.76
CA ALA A 205 19.54 10.15 15.83
C ALA A 205 20.53 8.97 15.93
N GLY A 206 21.15 8.59 14.81
CA GLY A 206 22.13 7.53 14.69
C GLY A 206 23.55 7.88 15.12
N ARG A 207 23.83 9.09 15.63
CA ARG A 207 25.19 9.48 16.05
C ARG A 207 25.71 8.73 17.29
N GLY A 208 24.81 8.18 18.11
CA GLY A 208 25.18 7.41 19.31
C GLY A 208 25.70 5.99 19.00
N PRO A 209 26.59 5.42 19.83
CA PRO A 209 27.22 4.13 19.58
C PRO A 209 26.25 2.95 19.45
N ASP A 210 25.15 2.95 20.21
CA ASP A 210 24.12 1.90 20.13
C ASP A 210 23.01 2.21 19.11
N GLN A 211 22.81 3.49 18.80
CA GLN A 211 21.74 3.96 17.90
C GLN A 211 22.13 3.87 16.42
N LYS A 212 23.43 3.86 16.10
CA LYS A 212 23.91 3.83 14.71
C LYS A 212 23.41 2.63 13.91
N TYR A 213 23.30 1.44 14.50
CA TYR A 213 22.85 0.25 13.75
C TYR A 213 21.34 0.24 13.53
N ILE A 214 20.58 0.80 14.47
CA ILE A 214 19.14 1.02 14.32
C ILE A 214 18.90 2.04 13.20
N ALA A 215 19.63 3.15 13.22
CA ALA A 215 19.60 4.15 12.16
C ALA A 215 19.98 3.53 10.81
N LEU A 216 21.09 2.79 10.74
CA LEU A 216 21.54 2.13 9.51
C LEU A 216 20.45 1.23 8.90
N GLY A 217 19.79 0.40 9.71
CA GLY A 217 18.68 -0.44 9.24
C GLY A 217 17.53 0.35 8.62
N ARG A 218 17.19 1.51 9.21
CA ARG A 218 16.18 2.43 8.67
C ARG A 218 16.64 3.08 7.36
N LEU A 219 17.87 3.60 7.30
CA LEU A 219 18.42 4.23 6.10
C LEU A 219 18.51 3.25 4.92
N LEU A 220 18.95 2.00 5.16
CA LEU A 220 18.99 0.95 4.14
C LEU A 220 17.60 0.60 3.61
N THR A 221 16.59 0.66 4.47
CA THR A 221 15.19 0.45 4.07
C THR A 221 14.71 1.56 3.14
N ILE A 222 15.03 2.82 3.45
CA ILE A 222 14.71 3.97 2.58
C ILE A 222 15.39 3.81 1.22
N ASN A 223 16.70 3.52 1.20
CA ASN A 223 17.44 3.32 -0.06
C ASN A 223 16.84 2.19 -0.89
N ALA A 224 16.53 1.04 -0.27
CA ALA A 224 15.95 -0.09 -0.96
C ALA A 224 14.53 0.21 -1.49
N GLY A 225 13.72 0.98 -0.75
CA GLY A 225 12.40 1.44 -1.19
C GLY A 225 12.50 2.41 -2.36
N LEU A 226 13.34 3.44 -2.23
CA LEU A 226 13.54 4.49 -3.23
C LEU A 226 14.16 3.96 -4.51
N SER A 227 15.09 3.01 -4.41
CA SER A 227 15.71 2.36 -5.58
C SER A 227 14.67 1.59 -6.38
N ARG A 228 13.80 0.83 -5.71
CA ARG A 228 12.68 0.12 -6.36
C ARG A 228 11.68 1.08 -6.95
N PHE A 229 11.22 2.06 -6.17
CA PHE A 229 10.30 3.10 -6.65
C PHE A 229 10.84 3.78 -7.91
N SER A 230 12.10 4.21 -7.90
CA SER A 230 12.73 4.93 -9.00
C SER A 230 12.87 4.06 -10.26
N SER A 231 13.35 2.82 -10.12
CA SER A 231 13.48 1.87 -11.24
C SER A 231 12.12 1.44 -11.81
N GLN A 232 11.10 1.32 -10.96
CA GLN A 232 9.76 0.89 -11.39
C GLN A 232 8.96 2.01 -12.02
N THR A 233 9.01 3.20 -11.43
CA THR A 233 8.19 4.34 -11.84
C THR A 233 8.76 5.00 -13.09
N PHE A 234 10.07 5.20 -13.14
CA PHE A 234 10.73 6.01 -14.15
C PHE A 234 11.51 5.20 -15.20
N ALA A 235 11.37 3.87 -15.25
CA ALA A 235 11.87 3.13 -16.39
C ALA A 235 11.01 3.39 -17.63
N GLY A 236 11.63 3.40 -18.81
CA GLY A 236 10.93 3.62 -20.08
C GLY A 236 10.40 5.04 -20.27
N ILE A 237 10.95 6.02 -19.56
CA ILE A 237 10.84 7.44 -19.91
C ILE A 237 12.04 7.85 -20.76
N SER A 238 11.97 9.02 -21.42
CA SER A 238 13.04 9.45 -22.30
C SER A 238 14.40 9.67 -21.63
N PRO A 239 15.49 9.25 -22.30
CA PRO A 239 15.51 8.34 -23.45
C PRO A 239 15.13 6.91 -23.01
N ILE A 240 14.14 6.29 -23.66
CA ILE A 240 13.60 4.97 -23.27
C ILE A 240 14.71 3.91 -23.16
N PHE A 241 15.71 3.97 -24.03
CA PHE A 241 16.83 3.03 -24.08
C PHE A 241 17.81 3.12 -22.91
N SER A 242 17.79 4.23 -22.17
CA SER A 242 18.79 4.53 -21.14
C SER A 242 18.40 4.02 -19.76
N THR A 243 17.17 3.52 -19.60
CA THR A 243 16.65 3.06 -18.33
C THR A 243 16.16 1.62 -18.44
N GLU A 244 16.32 0.86 -17.36
CA GLU A 244 15.75 -0.49 -17.25
C GLU A 244 14.98 -0.63 -15.93
N CYS A 245 13.86 -1.35 -16.00
CA CYS A 245 13.15 -1.77 -14.81
C CYS A 245 13.63 -3.16 -14.37
N HIS A 246 13.94 -3.32 -13.08
CA HIS A 246 14.25 -4.63 -12.49
C HIS A 246 12.99 -5.51 -12.24
N PHE A 247 11.85 -5.13 -12.81
CA PHE A 247 10.70 -6.00 -13.00
C PHE A 247 10.67 -6.47 -14.45
N TRP A 248 11.29 -7.61 -14.74
CA TRP A 248 11.65 -8.03 -16.12
C TRP A 248 10.50 -8.06 -17.12
N LEU A 249 9.29 -8.44 -16.70
CA LEU A 249 8.09 -8.44 -17.56
C LEU A 249 7.63 -7.03 -17.93
N HIS A 250 8.06 -6.01 -17.18
CA HIS A 250 7.83 -4.59 -17.40
C HIS A 250 9.16 -3.84 -17.60
N SER A 251 10.20 -4.52 -18.09
CA SER A 251 11.56 -3.98 -18.20
C SER A 251 11.69 -2.83 -19.19
N LEU A 252 10.78 -2.73 -20.17
CA LEU A 252 10.78 -1.70 -21.20
C LEU A 252 10.12 -0.39 -20.75
N PHE A 253 8.90 -0.45 -20.20
CA PHE A 253 8.12 0.74 -19.83
C PHE A 253 7.96 0.95 -18.32
N GLY A 254 8.41 0.02 -17.48
CA GLY A 254 8.16 0.07 -16.04
C GLY A 254 6.66 -0.04 -15.71
N ILE A 255 6.32 0.49 -14.53
CA ILE A 255 4.99 0.43 -13.92
C ILE A 255 4.61 1.79 -13.27
N GLY A 256 4.97 2.91 -13.92
CA GLY A 256 4.67 4.28 -13.49
C GLY A 256 3.21 4.53 -13.10
N VAL A 257 2.25 4.16 -13.95
CA VAL A 257 0.79 4.26 -13.66
C VAL A 257 0.43 3.50 -12.40
N ALA A 258 0.97 2.29 -12.21
CA ALA A 258 0.70 1.52 -11.01
C ALA A 258 1.23 2.23 -9.75
N ASN A 259 2.38 2.89 -9.83
CA ASN A 259 2.94 3.65 -8.71
C ASN A 259 2.13 4.92 -8.41
N ILE A 260 1.58 5.59 -9.44
CA ILE A 260 0.65 6.72 -9.25
C ILE A 260 -0.62 6.23 -8.54
N ALA A 261 -1.21 5.11 -8.99
CA ALA A 261 -2.38 4.52 -8.35
C ALA A 261 -2.12 4.20 -6.87
N LEU A 262 -0.95 3.60 -6.58
CA LEU A 262 -0.54 3.25 -5.23
C LEU A 262 -0.33 4.49 -4.35
N ARG A 263 0.31 5.53 -4.89
CA ARG A 263 0.47 6.85 -4.26
C ARG A 263 -0.89 7.47 -3.94
N ASN A 264 -1.84 7.45 -4.87
CA ASN A 264 -3.17 8.04 -4.68
C ASN A 264 -3.96 7.35 -3.55
N ILE A 265 -3.84 6.03 -3.41
CA ILE A 265 -4.40 5.29 -2.26
C ILE A 265 -3.75 5.75 -0.95
N ARG A 266 -2.41 5.86 -0.93
CA ARG A 266 -1.65 6.34 0.23
C ARG A 266 -2.06 7.77 0.58
N ASP A 267 -2.20 8.66 -0.39
CA ASP A 267 -2.60 10.06 -0.20
C ASP A 267 -3.99 10.17 0.40
N PHE A 268 -4.94 9.36 -0.09
CA PHE A 268 -6.27 9.28 0.51
C PHE A 268 -6.24 8.86 1.98
N MET A 269 -5.48 7.81 2.32
CA MET A 269 -5.34 7.35 3.71
C MET A 269 -4.66 8.40 4.59
N HIS A 270 -3.66 9.10 4.03
CA HIS A 270 -2.95 10.17 4.72
C HIS A 270 -3.87 11.36 5.04
N ARG A 271 -4.69 11.82 4.10
CA ARG A 271 -5.62 12.96 4.31
C ARG A 271 -6.78 12.62 5.25
N THR A 272 -7.20 11.36 5.27
CA THR A 272 -8.33 10.94 6.11
C THR A 272 -7.90 10.61 7.53
N LEU A 273 -6.88 9.77 7.70
CA LEU A 273 -6.43 9.31 9.02
C LEU A 273 -5.08 9.87 9.47
N GLY A 274 -4.17 10.18 8.53
CA GLY A 274 -2.87 10.78 8.84
C GLY A 274 -3.01 12.19 9.42
N GLU A 275 -3.76 13.06 8.73
CA GLU A 275 -4.08 14.44 9.16
C GLU A 275 -4.95 14.50 10.42
N ALA A 276 -5.66 13.41 10.74
CA ALA A 276 -6.41 13.32 12.00
C ALA A 276 -5.48 13.23 13.22
N GLU A 277 -4.20 12.91 13.02
CA GLU A 277 -3.16 12.80 14.04
C GLU A 277 -3.60 11.98 15.26
N ILE A 278 -4.20 10.81 15.01
CA ILE A 278 -4.78 9.92 16.05
C ILE A 278 -3.83 9.71 17.23
N HIS A 279 -2.52 9.53 16.97
CA HIS A 279 -1.53 9.37 18.02
C HIS A 279 -1.43 10.60 18.96
N LYS A 280 -1.49 11.84 18.42
CA LYS A 280 -1.45 13.06 19.25
C LYS A 280 -2.72 13.23 20.06
N ARG A 281 -3.88 12.93 19.45
CA ARG A 281 -5.18 12.92 20.15
C ARG A 281 -5.15 11.92 21.30
N PHE A 282 -4.67 10.71 21.02
CA PHE A 282 -4.51 9.65 22.00
C PHE A 282 -3.57 10.04 23.14
N LYS A 283 -2.44 10.69 22.84
CA LYS A 283 -1.49 11.15 23.86
C LYS A 283 -2.09 12.15 24.84
N LYS A 284 -2.95 13.06 24.35
CA LYS A 284 -3.66 14.05 25.19
C LYS A 284 -4.64 13.43 26.20
N LEU A 285 -4.93 12.12 26.13
CA LEU A 285 -5.65 11.41 27.19
C LEU A 285 -4.86 11.39 28.52
N GLU A 286 -3.57 11.76 28.52
CA GLU A 286 -2.82 12.00 29.77
C GLU A 286 -3.37 13.17 30.61
N LEU A 287 -4.16 14.07 30.00
CA LEU A 287 -4.78 15.21 30.65
C LEU A 287 -6.09 14.84 31.37
N ASP A 288 -6.67 13.67 31.06
CA ASP A 288 -7.90 13.20 31.69
C ASP A 288 -7.58 12.52 33.03
N THR A 289 -7.98 13.17 34.12
CA THR A 289 -7.79 12.72 35.52
C THR A 289 -9.10 12.21 36.15
N SER A 290 -10.07 11.78 35.35
CA SER A 290 -11.39 11.28 35.80
C SER A 290 -11.35 10.10 36.77
N GLY A 291 -10.20 9.44 36.94
CA GLY A 291 -10.00 8.37 37.93
C GLY A 291 -10.72 7.06 37.58
N ILE A 292 -10.96 6.82 36.29
CA ILE A 292 -11.54 5.56 35.79
C ILE A 292 -10.57 4.40 36.09
N ASP A 293 -11.08 3.30 36.64
CA ASP A 293 -10.35 2.05 36.84
C ASP A 293 -10.81 1.01 35.80
N LEU A 294 -9.96 0.75 34.80
CA LEU A 294 -10.25 -0.17 33.70
C LEU A 294 -10.13 -1.64 34.11
N SER A 295 -9.59 -1.91 35.31
CA SER A 295 -9.53 -3.27 35.87
C SER A 295 -10.87 -3.73 36.44
N SER A 296 -11.66 -2.79 36.98
CA SER A 296 -12.93 -3.08 37.67
C SER A 296 -14.17 -2.71 36.86
N ALA A 297 -14.08 -1.73 35.95
CA ALA A 297 -15.21 -1.28 35.14
C ALA A 297 -14.89 -1.30 33.64
N THR A 298 -15.91 -1.52 32.81
CA THR A 298 -15.80 -1.22 31.38
C THR A 298 -16.27 0.23 31.16
N PRO A 299 -15.42 1.11 30.61
CA PRO A 299 -15.78 2.50 30.40
C PRO A 299 -16.90 2.63 29.38
N GLU A 300 -17.61 3.77 29.41
CA GLU A 300 -18.62 4.11 28.41
C GLU A 300 -18.00 4.19 27.02
N ILE A 301 -18.72 3.70 26.00
CA ILE A 301 -18.33 3.90 24.61
C ILE A 301 -18.73 5.31 24.21
N LYS A 302 -17.71 6.15 24.04
CA LYS A 302 -17.81 7.48 23.45
C LYS A 302 -16.60 7.72 22.55
N ASP A 303 -16.65 8.76 21.74
CA ASP A 303 -15.55 9.14 20.85
C ASP A 303 -14.46 9.93 21.61
N TYR A 304 -13.61 9.22 22.37
CA TYR A 304 -12.53 9.83 23.13
C TYR A 304 -11.54 10.61 22.25
N LEU A 305 -11.39 10.24 20.98
CA LEU A 305 -10.47 10.94 20.07
C LEU A 305 -11.10 12.19 19.46
N GLY A 306 -12.40 12.13 19.15
CA GLY A 306 -13.18 13.25 18.61
C GLY A 306 -13.29 14.41 19.61
N GLU A 307 -13.35 14.11 20.91
CA GLU A 307 -13.39 15.11 21.99
C GLU A 307 -12.07 15.87 22.21
N VAL A 308 -10.96 15.38 21.64
CA VAL A 308 -9.65 16.00 21.81
C VAL A 308 -9.33 16.95 20.67
N ASP A 309 -9.22 18.24 21.00
CA ASP A 309 -8.67 19.24 20.10
C ASP A 309 -7.15 19.11 19.99
N ILE A 310 -6.64 19.12 18.75
CA ILE A 310 -5.20 19.23 18.47
C ILE A 310 -4.90 20.64 17.98
N ASP A 311 -3.79 21.20 18.45
CA ASP A 311 -3.22 22.40 17.85
C ASP A 311 -2.88 22.07 16.38
N ALA A 312 -2.96 23.07 15.50
CA ALA A 312 -2.95 22.94 14.04
C ALA A 312 -2.19 21.70 13.51
N PRO A 313 -2.77 20.95 12.56
CA PRO A 313 -2.25 19.65 12.14
C PRO A 313 -0.77 19.76 11.78
N GLY A 314 0.04 18.89 12.38
CA GLY A 314 1.45 18.78 12.04
C GLY A 314 1.65 18.35 10.59
N GLU A 315 2.82 18.63 10.02
CA GLU A 315 3.19 18.12 8.71
C GLU A 315 3.45 16.61 8.82
N ALA A 316 2.44 15.82 8.47
CA ALA A 316 2.54 14.37 8.48
C ALA A 316 3.46 13.92 7.33
N ILE A 317 4.42 13.04 7.63
CA ILE A 317 5.42 12.61 6.65
C ILE A 317 4.77 11.60 5.69
N PRO A 318 4.76 11.86 4.36
CA PRO A 318 4.22 10.92 3.39
C PRO A 318 5.09 9.65 3.30
N LEU A 319 4.48 8.47 3.50
CA LEU A 319 5.16 7.17 3.35
C LEU A 319 5.53 6.91 1.88
N LEU A 320 6.79 6.59 1.57
CA LEU A 320 7.18 6.20 0.22
C LEU A 320 6.48 4.88 -0.17
N ALA A 321 5.58 4.95 -1.15
CA ALA A 321 4.80 3.82 -1.62
C ALA A 321 5.41 3.19 -2.88
N PHE A 322 5.62 1.86 -2.90
CA PHE A 322 6.25 1.16 -4.04
C PHE A 322 5.83 -0.32 -4.15
N PHE A 323 6.19 -0.99 -5.24
CA PHE A 323 5.95 -2.44 -5.38
C PHE A 323 7.20 -3.28 -5.05
N SER A 324 7.03 -4.38 -4.32
CA SER A 324 8.11 -5.25 -3.86
C SER A 324 7.94 -6.69 -4.34
N ALA A 325 9.01 -7.26 -4.89
CA ALA A 325 9.10 -8.70 -5.15
C ALA A 325 9.37 -9.52 -3.87
N ARG A 326 9.96 -8.88 -2.85
CA ARG A 326 10.51 -9.55 -1.67
C ARG A 326 9.57 -9.45 -0.47
N ASP A 327 9.08 -8.24 -0.20
CA ASP A 327 8.45 -7.89 1.06
C ASP A 327 6.91 -8.06 1.03
N GLY A 328 6.30 -8.13 -0.16
CA GLY A 328 4.84 -8.19 -0.30
C GLY A 328 4.16 -6.93 0.23
N TYR A 329 3.04 -7.11 0.93
CA TYR A 329 2.45 -6.04 1.73
C TYR A 329 3.29 -5.85 2.98
N ARG A 330 3.86 -4.65 3.16
CA ARG A 330 4.71 -4.33 4.30
C ARG A 330 4.78 -2.83 4.54
N SER A 331 4.71 -2.44 5.80
CA SER A 331 4.94 -1.08 6.27
C SER A 331 6.20 -0.95 7.12
N THR A 332 6.87 0.19 6.98
CA THR A 332 7.88 0.69 7.92
C THR A 332 7.50 2.10 8.35
N GLU A 333 8.34 2.77 9.15
CA GLU A 333 8.10 4.15 9.59
C GLU A 333 8.05 5.16 8.42
N VAL A 334 8.62 4.80 7.27
CA VAL A 334 8.85 5.73 6.14
C VAL A 334 8.45 5.15 4.78
N THR A 335 8.08 3.88 4.73
CA THR A 335 7.69 3.22 3.48
C THR A 335 6.45 2.34 3.64
N VAL A 336 5.72 2.15 2.55
CA VAL A 336 4.69 1.11 2.42
C VAL A 336 4.87 0.39 1.08
N SER A 337 4.72 -0.93 1.05
CA SER A 337 4.85 -1.70 -0.18
C SER A 337 3.65 -2.59 -0.47
N ALA A 338 3.43 -2.86 -1.77
CA ALA A 338 2.53 -3.89 -2.27
C ALA A 338 3.32 -4.96 -3.06
N PRO A 339 2.85 -6.21 -3.15
CA PRO A 339 3.51 -7.24 -3.96
C PRO A 339 3.46 -6.93 -5.46
N LEU A 340 4.51 -7.27 -6.21
CA LEU A 340 4.51 -7.12 -7.69
C LEU A 340 3.35 -7.86 -8.37
N ALA A 341 2.87 -8.96 -7.80
CA ALA A 341 1.72 -9.69 -8.33
C ALA A 341 0.43 -8.85 -8.34
N ALA A 342 0.30 -7.83 -7.49
CA ALA A 342 -0.84 -6.91 -7.50
C ALA A 342 -0.89 -6.08 -8.79
N VAL A 343 0.24 -5.82 -9.46
CA VAL A 343 0.27 -5.08 -10.74
C VAL A 343 -0.60 -5.78 -11.80
N SER A 344 -0.59 -7.11 -11.83
CA SER A 344 -1.31 -7.91 -12.82
C SER A 344 -2.59 -8.57 -12.27
N SER A 345 -2.83 -8.48 -10.96
CA SER A 345 -3.91 -9.23 -10.28
C SER A 345 -4.71 -8.45 -9.24
N CYS A 346 -4.54 -7.13 -9.12
CA CYS A 346 -5.23 -6.31 -8.12
C CYS A 346 -6.75 -6.28 -8.28
N ASN A 347 -7.29 -6.73 -9.41
CA ASN A 347 -8.73 -6.94 -9.60
C ASN A 347 -9.30 -8.17 -8.87
N SER A 348 -8.46 -8.94 -8.16
CA SER A 348 -8.86 -10.08 -7.34
C SER A 348 -8.75 -9.77 -5.84
N VAL A 349 -9.53 -10.46 -5.02
CA VAL A 349 -9.51 -10.31 -3.56
C VAL A 349 -8.11 -10.64 -3.00
N ARG A 350 -7.47 -11.68 -3.56
CA ARG A 350 -6.17 -12.20 -3.11
C ARG A 350 -5.02 -11.20 -3.23
N TRP A 351 -5.05 -10.33 -4.25
CA TRP A 351 -3.99 -9.35 -4.53
C TRP A 351 -4.52 -7.91 -4.52
N SER A 352 -5.66 -7.67 -3.86
CA SER A 352 -6.31 -6.36 -3.84
C SER A 352 -5.40 -5.31 -3.18
N LEU A 353 -5.38 -4.10 -3.70
CA LEU A 353 -4.68 -2.99 -3.05
C LEU A 353 -5.34 -2.55 -1.74
N LEU A 354 -6.56 -3.04 -1.42
CA LEU A 354 -7.17 -2.83 -0.11
C LEU A 354 -6.32 -3.35 1.04
N THR A 355 -5.50 -4.38 0.84
CA THR A 355 -4.62 -4.90 1.90
C THR A 355 -3.61 -3.85 2.40
N LEU A 356 -3.39 -2.75 1.66
CA LEU A 356 -2.57 -1.63 2.14
C LEU A 356 -3.18 -0.92 3.35
N THR A 357 -4.50 -1.00 3.57
CA THR A 357 -5.13 -0.41 4.75
C THR A 357 -4.58 -1.02 6.03
N HIS A 358 -4.39 -2.35 6.04
CA HIS A 358 -3.78 -3.09 7.13
C HIS A 358 -2.34 -2.62 7.41
N GLU A 359 -1.54 -2.43 6.35
CA GLU A 359 -0.17 -1.92 6.48
C GLU A 359 -0.13 -0.47 6.98
N PHE A 360 -1.10 0.35 6.56
CA PHE A 360 -1.23 1.71 7.06
C PHE A 360 -1.63 1.74 8.55
N CYS A 361 -2.48 0.81 8.98
CA CYS A 361 -2.84 0.64 10.39
C CYS A 361 -1.61 0.38 11.27
N HIS A 362 -0.67 -0.46 10.82
CA HIS A 362 0.58 -0.68 11.55
C HIS A 362 1.36 0.63 11.79
N VAL A 363 1.36 1.58 10.86
CA VAL A 363 2.07 2.86 11.03
C VAL A 363 1.43 3.68 12.16
N ILE A 364 0.10 3.77 12.17
CA ILE A 364 -0.66 4.50 13.20
C ILE A 364 -0.51 3.81 14.56
N VAL A 365 -0.69 2.49 14.61
CA VAL A 365 -0.64 1.71 15.85
C VAL A 365 0.75 1.72 16.45
N ARG A 366 1.83 1.64 15.66
CA ARG A 366 3.21 1.76 16.17
C ARG A 366 3.48 3.12 16.81
N ALA A 367 2.91 4.21 16.27
CA ALA A 367 3.01 5.53 16.90
C ALA A 367 2.30 5.54 18.27
N ILE A 368 1.08 5.00 18.36
CA ILE A 368 0.36 4.83 19.63
C ILE A 368 1.13 3.95 20.62
N GLN A 369 1.69 2.84 20.14
CA GLN A 369 2.50 1.95 20.98
C GLN A 369 3.76 2.63 21.50
N SER A 370 4.31 3.62 20.81
CA SER A 370 5.47 4.37 21.29
C SER A 370 5.16 5.17 22.56
N ASP A 371 3.90 5.53 22.81
CA ASP A 371 3.45 6.16 24.06
C ASP A 371 3.04 5.13 25.13
N LEU A 372 2.70 3.88 24.74
CA LEU A 372 2.25 2.82 25.66
C LEU A 372 3.37 1.89 26.14
N TYR A 373 4.34 1.59 25.28
CA TYR A 373 5.47 0.72 25.61
C TYR A 373 6.64 1.52 26.18
N PRO A 374 7.38 0.96 27.15
CA PRO A 374 8.62 1.56 27.61
C PRO A 374 9.71 1.45 26.55
N ASP A 375 10.67 2.38 26.58
CA ASP A 375 11.99 2.14 26.03
C ASP A 375 12.68 1.02 26.83
N PHE A 376 12.92 -0.13 26.16
CA PHE A 376 13.53 -1.29 26.80
C PHE A 376 14.95 -1.04 27.32
N SER A 377 15.62 0.01 26.85
CA SER A 377 16.93 0.45 27.35
C SER A 377 16.84 1.32 28.60
N SER A 378 15.65 1.83 28.96
CA SER A 378 15.43 2.66 30.14
C SER A 378 14.92 1.85 31.32
N GLU A 379 15.80 1.58 32.29
CA GLU A 379 15.43 0.88 33.54
C GLU A 379 14.28 1.59 34.26
N GLN A 380 14.27 2.92 34.30
CA GLN A 380 13.22 3.69 34.95
C GLN A 380 11.85 3.45 34.31
N GLN A 381 11.75 3.48 32.98
CA GLN A 381 10.46 3.27 32.31
C GLN A 381 9.94 1.84 32.49
N ILE A 382 10.83 0.88 32.70
CA ILE A 382 10.46 -0.50 33.04
C ILE A 382 9.95 -0.58 34.48
N LEU A 383 10.62 0.10 35.43
CA LEU A 383 10.14 0.20 36.81
C LEU A 383 8.78 0.91 36.90
N ASP A 384 8.53 1.91 36.06
CA ASP A 384 7.22 2.56 35.97
C ASP A 384 6.13 1.57 35.52
N CYS A 385 6.43 0.63 34.62
CA CYS A 385 5.51 -0.46 34.27
C CYS A 385 5.21 -1.38 35.45
N VAL A 386 6.23 -1.72 36.25
CA VAL A 386 6.06 -2.56 37.45
C VAL A 386 5.14 -1.86 38.44
N ALA A 387 5.41 -0.58 38.73
CA ALA A 387 4.58 0.22 39.64
C ALA A 387 3.11 0.33 39.17
N LEU A 388 2.87 0.42 37.84
CA LEU A 388 1.51 0.41 37.29
C LEU A 388 0.80 -0.93 37.48
N LEU A 389 1.51 -2.06 37.37
CA LEU A 389 0.95 -3.39 37.59
C LEU A 389 0.61 -3.65 39.06
N GLU A 390 1.39 -3.09 39.98
CA GLU A 390 1.21 -3.23 41.43
C GLU A 390 0.21 -2.23 42.05
N LEU A 391 -0.36 -1.32 41.25
CA LEU A 391 -1.21 -0.26 41.75
C LEU A 391 -2.54 -0.77 42.33
N ASP A 392 -2.85 -0.43 43.58
CA ASP A 392 -4.16 -0.68 44.19
C ASP A 392 -5.11 0.52 43.94
N GLY A 393 -5.85 0.49 42.83
CA GLY A 393 -6.80 1.55 42.42
C GLY A 393 -6.53 2.12 41.02
N PRO A 394 -7.25 3.15 40.56
CA PRO A 394 -7.06 3.76 39.25
C PRO A 394 -5.71 4.48 39.13
N ALA A 395 -5.12 4.48 37.93
CA ALA A 395 -3.95 5.29 37.64
C ALA A 395 -4.24 6.80 37.68
N GLU A 396 -3.17 7.60 37.75
CA GLU A 396 -3.23 9.07 37.84
C GLU A 396 -4.00 9.73 36.69
N ASN A 397 -3.92 9.15 35.49
CA ASN A 397 -4.62 9.63 34.32
C ASN A 397 -5.04 8.48 33.40
N LEU A 398 -5.93 8.79 32.45
CA LEU A 398 -6.50 7.80 31.54
C LEU A 398 -5.44 7.12 30.67
N LEU A 399 -4.41 7.83 30.19
CA LEU A 399 -3.34 7.22 29.39
C LEU A 399 -2.56 6.16 30.19
N LYS A 400 -2.19 6.45 31.44
CA LYS A 400 -1.54 5.49 32.35
C LYS A 400 -2.45 4.30 32.66
N GLU A 401 -3.74 4.52 32.80
CA GLU A 401 -4.72 3.45 33.02
C GLU A 401 -4.86 2.55 31.78
N ILE A 402 -4.87 3.14 30.58
CA ILE A 402 -4.86 2.38 29.31
C ILE A 402 -3.57 1.55 29.20
N ARG A 403 -2.42 2.14 29.53
CA ARG A 403 -1.13 1.43 29.59
C ARG A 403 -1.20 0.26 30.57
N ARG A 404 -1.73 0.47 31.77
CA ARG A 404 -1.92 -0.59 32.75
C ARG A 404 -2.81 -1.72 32.21
N SER A 405 -3.92 -1.39 31.56
CA SER A 405 -4.82 -2.39 30.96
C SER A 405 -4.11 -3.25 29.90
N LEU A 406 -3.25 -2.62 29.08
CA LEU A 406 -2.39 -3.33 28.11
C LEU A 406 -1.40 -4.26 28.83
N LEU A 407 -0.69 -3.77 29.85
CA LEU A 407 0.27 -4.56 30.64
C LEU A 407 -0.41 -5.79 31.26
N MET A 408 -1.61 -5.62 31.82
CA MET A 408 -2.40 -6.73 32.36
C MET A 408 -2.75 -7.76 31.29
N SER A 409 -3.08 -7.34 30.07
CA SER A 409 -3.30 -8.27 28.95
C SER A 409 -2.03 -9.04 28.59
N VAL A 410 -0.86 -8.40 28.62
CA VAL A 410 0.43 -9.07 28.40
C VAL A 410 0.69 -10.13 29.47
N CYS A 411 0.46 -9.81 30.75
CA CYS A 411 0.58 -10.78 31.84
C CYS A 411 -0.38 -11.98 31.66
N GLN A 412 -1.62 -11.73 31.25
CA GLN A 412 -2.59 -12.80 30.99
C GLN A 412 -2.16 -13.71 29.82
N MET A 413 -1.61 -13.14 28.75
CA MET A 413 -1.06 -13.91 27.63
C MET A 413 0.15 -14.75 28.05
N GLU A 414 1.05 -14.21 28.87
CA GLU A 414 2.19 -14.95 29.41
C GLU A 414 1.74 -16.10 30.32
N ASN A 415 0.76 -15.86 31.20
CA ASN A 415 0.19 -16.91 32.06
C ASN A 415 -0.45 -18.03 31.25
N HIS A 416 -1.21 -17.70 30.21
CA HIS A 416 -1.81 -18.68 29.31
C HIS A 416 -0.74 -19.51 28.60
N LEU A 417 0.33 -18.89 28.10
CA LEU A 417 1.45 -19.61 27.49
C LEU A 417 2.14 -20.56 28.48
N ALA A 418 2.23 -20.18 29.75
CA ALA A 418 2.78 -21.01 30.82
C ALA A 418 1.82 -22.09 31.33
N GLY A 419 0.59 -22.17 30.83
CA GLY A 419 -0.45 -23.10 31.32
C GLY A 419 -0.95 -22.78 32.73
N LYS A 420 -0.76 -21.54 33.19
CA LYS A 420 -1.20 -21.04 34.49
C LYS A 420 -2.58 -20.39 34.39
N ALA A 421 -3.32 -20.33 35.50
CA ALA A 421 -4.55 -19.55 35.53
C ALA A 421 -4.23 -18.06 35.30
N ALA A 422 -5.18 -17.28 34.78
CA ALA A 422 -4.96 -15.86 34.48
C ALA A 422 -4.47 -15.05 35.69
N ASN A 423 -4.83 -15.46 36.91
CA ASN A 423 -4.49 -14.81 38.17
C ASN A 423 -3.39 -15.52 38.96
N ASP A 424 -2.83 -16.63 38.45
CA ASP A 424 -1.67 -17.27 39.08
C ASP A 424 -0.47 -16.35 38.86
N GLY A 425 -0.17 -15.53 39.87
CA GLY A 425 0.75 -14.42 39.78
C GLY A 425 2.07 -14.77 39.10
N ILE A 426 2.37 -14.06 38.01
CA ILE A 426 3.73 -13.97 37.48
C ILE A 426 4.51 -13.11 38.47
N GLU A 427 5.74 -13.51 38.77
CA GLU A 427 6.63 -12.65 39.55
C GLU A 427 6.87 -11.36 38.77
N ILE A 428 6.38 -10.23 39.30
CA ILE A 428 6.47 -8.92 38.66
C ILE A 428 7.81 -8.30 39.07
N THR A 429 8.84 -8.51 38.27
CA THR A 429 10.15 -7.85 38.41
C THR A 429 10.43 -7.04 37.16
N ALA A 430 11.36 -6.08 37.24
CA ALA A 430 11.75 -5.29 36.07
C ALA A 430 12.20 -6.18 34.89
N GLU A 431 12.98 -7.24 35.18
CA GLU A 431 13.47 -8.16 34.15
C GLU A 431 12.36 -9.04 33.57
N SER A 432 11.45 -9.57 34.40
CA SER A 432 10.33 -10.38 33.88
C SER A 432 9.41 -9.53 33.02
N VAL A 433 9.11 -8.29 33.43
CA VAL A 433 8.31 -7.33 32.65
C VAL A 433 8.99 -6.99 31.32
N ARG A 434 10.30 -6.73 31.33
CA ARG A 434 11.08 -6.48 30.10
C ARG A 434 10.95 -7.64 29.11
N ILE A 435 11.20 -8.88 29.57
CA ILE A 435 11.14 -10.08 28.71
C ILE A 435 9.72 -10.31 28.17
N MET A 436 8.70 -10.20 29.03
CA MET A 436 7.30 -10.38 28.62
C MET A 436 6.90 -9.36 27.55
N LEU A 437 7.22 -8.08 27.77
CA LEU A 437 6.86 -7.03 26.83
C LEU A 437 7.58 -7.18 25.50
N GLN A 438 8.87 -7.55 25.50
CA GLN A 438 9.60 -7.82 24.26
C GLN A 438 9.01 -9.00 23.48
N ARG A 439 8.61 -10.08 24.16
CA ARG A 439 8.01 -11.27 23.55
C ARG A 439 6.65 -10.96 22.91
N TRP A 440 5.78 -10.26 23.64
CA TRP A 440 4.39 -10.07 23.22
C TRP A 440 4.16 -8.83 22.36
N ARG A 441 5.17 -7.96 22.18
CA ARG A 441 5.05 -6.70 21.41
C ARG A 441 4.42 -6.89 20.04
N GLN A 442 4.91 -7.88 19.27
CA GLN A 442 4.38 -8.13 17.93
C GLN A 442 2.91 -8.57 17.95
N GLU A 443 2.53 -9.43 18.90
CA GLU A 443 1.15 -9.90 18.99
C GLU A 443 0.21 -8.79 19.45
N VAL A 444 0.65 -7.90 20.34
CA VAL A 444 -0.13 -6.72 20.73
C VAL A 444 -0.35 -5.78 19.54
N ASP A 445 0.69 -5.54 18.73
CA ASP A 445 0.59 -4.76 17.49
C ASP A 445 -0.46 -5.36 16.55
N GLU A 446 -0.35 -6.65 16.29
CA GLU A 446 -1.22 -7.37 15.34
C GLU A 446 -2.69 -7.39 15.78
N ILE A 447 -2.97 -7.63 17.06
CA ILE A 447 -4.35 -7.61 17.57
C ILE A 447 -4.97 -6.22 17.44
N ILE A 448 -4.26 -5.18 17.86
CA ILE A 448 -4.76 -3.80 17.78
C ILE A 448 -4.96 -3.40 16.33
N VAL A 449 -4.00 -3.71 15.44
CA VAL A 449 -4.08 -3.42 14.00
C VAL A 449 -5.28 -4.10 13.36
N HIS A 450 -5.51 -5.39 13.62
CA HIS A 450 -6.65 -6.10 13.06
C HIS A 450 -8.00 -5.56 13.52
N VAL A 451 -8.11 -5.18 14.80
CA VAL A 451 -9.32 -4.51 15.31
C VAL A 451 -9.49 -3.14 14.65
N PHE A 452 -8.42 -2.35 14.57
CA PHE A 452 -8.44 -1.02 13.96
C PHE A 452 -8.85 -1.08 12.48
N ASP A 453 -8.27 -2.00 11.71
CA ASP A 453 -8.56 -2.19 10.28
C ASP A 453 -10.03 -2.59 10.07
N TYR A 454 -10.52 -3.54 10.87
CA TYR A 454 -11.92 -3.96 10.87
C TYR A 454 -12.90 -2.81 11.17
N LEU A 455 -12.56 -1.96 12.13
CA LEU A 455 -13.41 -0.85 12.56
C LEU A 455 -13.44 0.32 11.57
N TYR A 456 -12.29 0.74 11.05
CA TYR A 456 -12.18 1.89 10.14
C TYR A 456 -12.47 1.52 8.70
N PHE A 457 -11.70 0.59 8.13
CA PHE A 457 -11.67 0.34 6.69
C PHE A 457 -12.74 -0.65 6.23
N TYR A 458 -13.03 -1.67 7.04
CA TYR A 458 -14.09 -2.64 6.73
C TYR A 458 -15.44 -2.28 7.34
N GLY A 459 -15.52 -1.22 8.16
CA GLY A 459 -16.78 -0.73 8.70
C GLY A 459 -17.58 -1.74 9.52
N GLN A 460 -16.88 -2.65 10.21
CA GLN A 460 -17.48 -3.75 10.96
C GLN A 460 -18.24 -4.78 10.09
N ASP A 461 -17.98 -4.81 8.77
CA ASP A 461 -18.47 -5.86 7.88
C ASP A 461 -17.58 -7.11 8.00
N SER A 462 -18.05 -8.06 8.79
CA SER A 462 -17.33 -9.31 9.06
C SER A 462 -17.19 -10.20 7.83
N GLU A 463 -18.14 -10.16 6.89
CA GLU A 463 -18.06 -10.96 5.68
C GLU A 463 -16.92 -10.45 4.81
N ARG A 464 -16.94 -9.15 4.51
CA ARG A 464 -15.93 -8.51 3.67
C ARG A 464 -14.55 -8.61 4.32
N TYR A 465 -14.45 -8.42 5.64
CA TYR A 465 -13.19 -8.51 6.38
C TYR A 465 -12.61 -9.93 6.34
N ILE A 466 -13.38 -10.94 6.73
CA ILE A 466 -12.89 -12.33 6.78
C ILE A 466 -12.53 -12.83 5.37
N ILE A 467 -13.39 -12.60 4.37
CA ILE A 467 -13.09 -13.02 2.99
C ILE A 467 -11.84 -12.29 2.47
N GLY A 468 -11.73 -10.98 2.72
CA GLY A 468 -10.60 -10.15 2.28
C GLY A 468 -9.26 -10.60 2.86
N ILE A 469 -9.14 -10.62 4.19
CA ILE A 469 -7.87 -10.93 4.86
C ILE A 469 -7.44 -12.37 4.61
N TRP A 470 -8.35 -13.35 4.68
CA TRP A 470 -8.00 -14.76 4.49
C TRP A 470 -7.60 -15.04 3.05
N SER A 471 -8.27 -14.44 2.08
CA SER A 471 -7.87 -14.54 0.67
C SER A 471 -6.48 -13.97 0.43
N SER A 472 -6.15 -12.83 1.07
CA SER A 472 -4.82 -12.22 0.98
C SER A 472 -3.74 -13.06 1.67
N TRP A 473 -4.04 -13.66 2.82
CA TRP A 473 -3.12 -14.57 3.52
C TRP A 473 -2.82 -15.85 2.76
N GLY A 474 -3.72 -16.28 1.87
CA GLY A 474 -3.48 -17.36 0.93
C GLY A 474 -2.27 -17.13 0.01
N THR A 475 -1.76 -15.90 -0.13
CA THR A 475 -0.51 -15.63 -0.87
C THR A 475 0.75 -15.80 -0.03
N ILE A 476 0.63 -15.91 1.29
CA ILE A 476 1.77 -15.97 2.20
C ILE A 476 2.36 -17.39 2.16
N PRO A 477 3.65 -17.55 1.84
CA PRO A 477 4.31 -18.84 1.92
C PRO A 477 4.18 -19.43 3.33
N ASN A 478 3.92 -20.74 3.42
CA ASN A 478 3.88 -21.48 4.69
C ASN A 478 2.77 -21.05 5.68
N ILE A 479 1.70 -20.40 5.18
CA ILE A 479 0.52 -19.97 5.95
C ILE A 479 -0.04 -21.03 6.91
N ARG A 480 0.02 -22.32 6.53
CA ARG A 480 -0.46 -23.46 7.32
C ARG A 480 0.06 -23.51 8.76
N TYR A 481 1.26 -22.98 9.04
CA TYR A 481 1.85 -23.02 10.38
C TYR A 481 1.34 -21.90 11.29
N ARG A 482 0.63 -20.91 10.75
CA ARG A 482 0.17 -19.71 11.45
C ARG A 482 -1.35 -19.61 11.57
N VAL A 483 -2.07 -20.65 11.15
CA VAL A 483 -3.54 -20.67 11.13
C VAL A 483 -4.14 -20.31 12.49
N LYS A 484 -3.60 -20.84 13.58
CA LYS A 484 -4.09 -20.56 14.93
C LYS A 484 -4.01 -19.07 15.30
N GLU A 485 -2.86 -18.44 15.02
CA GLU A 485 -2.65 -17.00 15.25
C GLU A 485 -3.69 -16.18 14.49
N TYR A 486 -3.92 -16.55 13.23
CA TYR A 486 -4.83 -15.83 12.34
C TYR A 486 -6.30 -16.02 12.69
N VAL A 487 -6.69 -17.19 13.18
CA VAL A 487 -8.01 -17.41 13.79
C VAL A 487 -8.19 -16.50 14.99
N VAL A 488 -7.23 -16.47 15.92
CA VAL A 488 -7.33 -15.63 17.13
C VAL A 488 -7.44 -14.15 16.76
N ARG A 489 -6.63 -13.66 15.83
CA ARG A 489 -6.71 -12.27 15.32
C ARG A 489 -8.05 -11.96 14.67
N SER A 490 -8.58 -12.89 13.86
CA SER A 490 -9.88 -12.75 13.19
C SER A 490 -11.03 -12.64 14.20
N VAL A 491 -11.05 -13.53 15.21
CA VAL A 491 -12.06 -13.51 16.27
C VAL A 491 -11.91 -12.26 17.13
N CYS A 492 -10.69 -11.81 17.46
CA CYS A 492 -10.47 -10.58 18.21
C CYS A 492 -10.98 -9.34 17.46
N ALA A 493 -10.75 -9.26 16.14
CA ALA A 493 -11.27 -8.18 15.31
C ALA A 493 -12.81 -8.14 15.34
N VAL A 494 -13.48 -9.26 15.04
CA VAL A 494 -14.95 -9.35 15.05
C VAL A 494 -15.53 -9.18 16.47
N LEU A 495 -14.81 -9.60 17.51
CA LEU A 495 -15.20 -9.39 18.90
C LEU A 495 -15.39 -7.90 19.22
N SER A 496 -14.68 -6.98 18.57
CA SER A 496 -14.87 -5.54 18.80
C SER A 496 -16.30 -5.06 18.55
N ARG A 497 -17.05 -5.72 17.65
CA ARG A 497 -18.47 -5.46 17.37
C ARG A 497 -19.39 -5.99 18.48
N HIS A 498 -18.98 -7.06 19.16
CA HIS A 498 -19.77 -7.77 20.17
C HIS A 498 -19.33 -7.49 21.60
N ILE A 499 -18.24 -6.76 21.81
CA ILE A 499 -17.51 -6.68 23.09
C ILE A 499 -18.37 -6.23 24.27
N MET A 500 -19.46 -5.48 24.00
CA MET A 500 -20.42 -4.98 24.99
C MET A 500 -21.55 -5.96 25.33
N ARG A 501 -21.69 -7.09 24.63
CA ARG A 501 -22.76 -8.09 24.84
C ARG A 501 -22.53 -9.01 26.04
N GLY A 502 -21.69 -8.63 26.99
CA GLY A 502 -21.49 -9.38 28.23
C GLY A 502 -20.74 -10.71 28.05
N SER A 503 -21.27 -11.80 28.61
CA SER A 503 -20.64 -13.12 28.67
C SER A 503 -20.53 -13.82 27.32
N ASP A 504 -21.48 -13.57 26.42
CA ASP A 504 -21.67 -14.36 25.20
C ASP A 504 -20.91 -13.75 24.00
N ALA A 505 -20.27 -12.59 24.21
CA ALA A 505 -19.57 -11.83 23.17
C ALA A 505 -18.53 -12.65 22.39
N LEU A 506 -17.78 -13.52 23.09
CA LEU A 506 -16.77 -14.38 22.45
C LEU A 506 -17.41 -15.44 21.54
N ASP A 507 -18.49 -16.05 21.99
CA ASP A 507 -19.19 -17.12 21.26
C ASP A 507 -19.93 -16.57 20.03
N GLU A 508 -20.50 -15.36 20.15
CA GLU A 508 -21.07 -14.61 19.02
C GLU A 508 -20.01 -14.29 17.97
N ALA A 509 -18.87 -13.73 18.38
CA ALA A 509 -17.77 -13.42 17.47
C ALA A 509 -17.22 -14.68 16.76
N ARG A 510 -17.06 -15.78 17.50
CA ARG A 510 -16.67 -17.08 16.94
C ARG A 510 -17.68 -17.60 15.92
N THR A 511 -18.97 -17.51 16.22
CA THR A 511 -20.05 -17.98 15.34
C THR A 511 -20.04 -17.21 14.01
N GLU A 512 -19.86 -15.89 14.08
CA GLU A 512 -19.79 -15.03 12.88
C GLU A 512 -18.54 -15.31 12.04
N VAL A 513 -17.36 -15.42 12.66
CA VAL A 513 -16.12 -15.79 11.94
C VAL A 513 -16.24 -17.17 11.30
N LEU A 514 -16.74 -18.16 12.04
CA LEU A 514 -16.90 -19.52 11.55
C LEU A 514 -17.83 -19.58 10.33
N LYS A 515 -18.95 -18.84 10.35
CA LYS A 515 -19.88 -18.73 9.22
C LYS A 515 -19.17 -18.26 7.95
N HIS A 516 -18.36 -17.20 8.05
CA HIS A 516 -17.69 -16.63 6.87
C HIS A 516 -16.52 -17.49 6.38
N LEU A 517 -15.79 -18.16 7.28
CA LEU A 517 -14.76 -19.12 6.88
C LEU A 517 -15.34 -20.35 6.18
N GLN A 518 -16.50 -20.85 6.63
CA GLN A 518 -17.20 -21.94 5.96
C GLN A 518 -17.67 -21.54 4.55
N ALA A 519 -18.18 -20.32 4.39
CA ALA A 519 -18.54 -19.80 3.07
C ALA A 519 -17.31 -19.67 2.16
N LEU A 520 -16.18 -19.19 2.69
CA LEU A 520 -14.92 -19.09 1.95
C LEU A 520 -14.40 -20.46 1.51
N ALA A 521 -14.37 -21.45 2.40
CA ALA A 521 -13.96 -22.83 2.11
C ALA A 521 -14.80 -23.47 0.98
N GLN A 522 -16.10 -23.15 0.92
CA GLN A 522 -16.98 -23.61 -0.17
C GLN A 522 -16.68 -22.92 -1.50
N SER A 523 -16.34 -21.62 -1.46
CA SER A 523 -16.09 -20.80 -2.67
C SER A 523 -14.69 -20.97 -3.28
N ASP A 524 -13.71 -21.42 -2.50
CA ASP A 524 -12.33 -21.66 -2.95
C ASP A 524 -11.85 -23.09 -2.58
N PRO A 525 -12.39 -24.13 -3.23
CA PRO A 525 -12.08 -25.53 -2.92
C PRO A 525 -10.58 -25.82 -3.15
N GLY A 526 -9.85 -26.16 -2.09
CA GLY A 526 -8.41 -26.45 -2.14
C GLY A 526 -7.56 -25.63 -1.16
N SER A 527 -8.14 -24.59 -0.56
CA SER A 527 -7.50 -23.77 0.47
C SER A 527 -7.46 -24.48 1.83
N ARG A 528 -6.59 -25.49 1.98
CA ARG A 528 -6.46 -26.32 3.20
C ARG A 528 -6.31 -25.53 4.50
N TYR A 529 -5.65 -24.37 4.45
CA TYR A 529 -5.46 -23.53 5.63
C TYR A 529 -6.77 -22.91 6.14
N VAL A 530 -7.77 -22.70 5.26
CA VAL A 530 -9.12 -22.28 5.64
C VAL A 530 -9.87 -23.45 6.28
N ASP A 531 -9.73 -24.67 5.73
CA ASP A 531 -10.31 -25.88 6.32
C ASP A 531 -9.74 -26.13 7.73
N ASP A 532 -8.43 -25.99 7.91
CA ASP A 532 -7.76 -26.09 9.22
C ASP A 532 -8.29 -25.05 10.22
N ALA A 533 -8.63 -23.85 9.74
CA ALA A 533 -9.20 -22.78 10.57
C ALA A 533 -10.64 -23.09 11.02
N VAL A 534 -11.45 -23.61 10.09
CA VAL A 534 -12.82 -24.08 10.38
C VAL A 534 -12.77 -25.21 11.41
N ASP A 535 -11.90 -26.20 11.22
CA ASP A 535 -11.71 -27.31 12.17
C ASP A 535 -11.29 -26.80 13.55
N TYR A 536 -10.32 -25.88 13.61
CA TYR A 536 -9.85 -25.30 14.86
C TYR A 536 -10.98 -24.57 15.63
N LEU A 537 -11.80 -23.77 14.95
CA LEU A 537 -12.95 -23.10 15.57
C LEU A 537 -14.09 -24.05 15.94
N GLN A 538 -14.27 -25.16 15.25
CA GLN A 538 -15.33 -26.13 15.56
C GLN A 538 -14.93 -27.04 16.72
N ASN A 539 -13.74 -27.61 16.65
CA ASN A 539 -13.32 -28.74 17.47
C ASN A 539 -12.36 -28.36 18.60
N LYS A 540 -11.73 -27.18 18.54
CA LYS A 540 -10.75 -26.70 19.54
C LYS A 540 -11.14 -25.39 20.23
N TRP A 541 -12.37 -24.91 20.03
CA TRP A 541 -12.84 -23.68 20.66
C TRP A 541 -12.74 -23.72 22.18
N ASN A 542 -13.47 -24.63 22.83
CA ASN A 542 -13.55 -24.71 24.29
C ASN A 542 -12.26 -25.21 24.95
N SER A 543 -11.40 -25.90 24.21
CA SER A 543 -10.17 -26.49 24.75
C SER A 543 -8.93 -25.62 24.56
N GLU A 544 -8.96 -24.64 23.66
CA GLU A 544 -7.76 -23.90 23.27
C GLU A 544 -8.08 -22.46 22.80
N ALA A 545 -8.83 -22.31 21.72
CA ALA A 545 -8.94 -21.02 21.03
C ALA A 545 -9.70 -19.96 21.84
N ARG A 546 -10.70 -20.37 22.62
CA ARG A 546 -11.51 -19.46 23.43
C ARG A 546 -10.67 -18.73 24.48
N ASP A 547 -9.79 -19.45 25.17
CA ASP A 547 -8.93 -18.86 26.19
C ASP A 547 -7.86 -17.95 25.57
N ALA A 548 -7.31 -18.34 24.41
CA ALA A 548 -6.39 -17.50 23.65
C ALA A 548 -7.03 -16.16 23.23
N VAL A 549 -8.29 -16.15 22.82
CA VAL A 549 -9.05 -14.91 22.54
C VAL A 549 -9.34 -14.14 23.83
N LEU A 550 -9.72 -14.83 24.90
CA LEU A 550 -10.09 -14.20 26.18
C LEU A 550 -8.96 -13.36 26.78
N VAL A 551 -7.72 -13.87 26.78
CA VAL A 551 -6.55 -13.14 27.33
C VAL A 551 -6.17 -11.89 26.51
N ARG A 552 -6.66 -11.78 25.27
CA ARG A 552 -6.49 -10.61 24.38
C ARG A 552 -7.65 -9.63 24.45
N ARG A 553 -8.70 -9.92 25.24
CA ARG A 553 -9.93 -9.13 25.28
C ARG A 553 -9.70 -7.65 25.60
N ASN A 554 -8.78 -7.32 26.50
CA ASN A 554 -8.53 -5.92 26.84
C ASN A 554 -7.85 -5.14 25.71
N LEU A 555 -7.05 -5.81 24.86
CA LEU A 555 -6.50 -5.18 23.65
C LEU A 555 -7.63 -4.81 22.67
N VAL A 556 -8.64 -5.68 22.53
CA VAL A 556 -9.83 -5.41 21.72
C VAL A 556 -10.64 -4.24 22.29
N LYS A 557 -10.81 -4.19 23.62
CA LYS A 557 -11.46 -3.05 24.29
C LYS A 557 -10.69 -1.74 24.06
N LEU A 558 -9.36 -1.78 24.20
CA LEU A 558 -8.50 -0.62 23.99
C LEU A 558 -8.72 -0.03 22.60
N ALA A 559 -8.61 -0.87 21.57
CA ALA A 559 -8.80 -0.44 20.19
C ALA A 559 -10.23 0.06 19.91
N ARG A 560 -11.25 -0.64 20.42
CA ARG A 560 -12.66 -0.28 20.19
C ARG A 560 -13.09 1.00 20.91
N ILE A 561 -12.57 1.25 22.11
CA ILE A 561 -13.04 2.34 22.98
C ILE A 561 -12.18 3.58 22.79
N PHE A 562 -10.86 3.43 22.76
CA PHE A 562 -9.95 4.58 22.79
C PHE A 562 -9.31 4.92 21.44
N LEU A 563 -9.34 4.00 20.46
CA LEU A 563 -8.73 4.22 19.14
C LEU A 563 -9.74 4.39 18.02
N PHE A 564 -11.03 4.16 18.28
CA PHE A 564 -12.08 4.27 17.28
C PHE A 564 -12.85 5.58 17.44
N SER A 565 -12.88 6.35 16.37
CA SER A 565 -13.73 7.53 16.20
C SER A 565 -14.75 7.27 15.11
N GLU A 566 -16.03 7.42 15.43
CA GLU A 566 -17.11 7.24 14.47
C GLU A 566 -17.11 8.36 13.43
N GLU A 567 -16.72 9.58 13.82
CA GLU A 567 -16.58 10.72 12.92
C GLU A 567 -15.49 10.45 11.86
N LEU A 568 -14.28 10.07 12.31
CA LEU A 568 -13.17 9.76 11.39
C LEU A 568 -13.49 8.56 10.49
N ALA A 569 -14.11 7.52 11.05
CA ALA A 569 -14.54 6.36 10.28
C ALA A 569 -15.63 6.71 9.26
N THR A 570 -16.51 7.65 9.57
CA THR A 570 -17.49 8.20 8.63
C THR A 570 -16.81 8.98 7.52
N LYS A 571 -15.87 9.88 7.84
CA LYS A 571 -15.09 10.64 6.83
C LYS A 571 -14.33 9.72 5.87
N LEU A 572 -13.75 8.64 6.39
CA LEU A 572 -13.02 7.64 5.61
C LEU A 572 -13.93 6.87 4.64
N ARG A 573 -15.16 6.57 5.05
CA ARG A 573 -16.10 5.74 4.29
C ARG A 573 -17.10 6.53 3.46
N SER A 574 -17.31 7.81 3.79
CA SER A 574 -18.26 8.65 3.09
C SER A 574 -17.85 8.86 1.64
N GLU A 575 -18.85 8.85 0.76
CA GLU A 575 -18.75 9.30 -0.61
C GLU A 575 -19.77 10.45 -0.77
N PRO A 576 -19.32 11.72 -0.78
CA PRO A 576 -20.24 12.85 -0.74
C PRO A 576 -21.07 13.04 -2.03
N GLU A 577 -20.70 12.43 -3.17
CA GLU A 577 -21.20 12.90 -4.48
C GLU A 577 -21.83 11.86 -5.43
N ILE A 578 -22.17 10.63 -5.02
CA ILE A 578 -22.79 9.67 -5.96
C ILE A 578 -24.08 9.05 -5.41
N SER A 579 -25.18 9.79 -5.54
CA SER A 579 -26.51 9.17 -5.68
C SER A 579 -26.67 8.76 -7.14
N THR A 580 -26.50 7.48 -7.46
CA THR A 580 -26.96 6.99 -8.76
C THR A 580 -28.49 7.12 -8.78
N GLY A 581 -29.02 7.89 -9.73
CA GLY A 581 -30.45 8.22 -9.82
C GLY A 581 -31.31 7.05 -10.29
N ARG A 582 -31.27 5.91 -9.59
CA ARG A 582 -32.24 4.79 -9.56
C ARG A 582 -31.73 3.70 -8.60
N GLY A 583 -32.17 3.79 -7.34
CA GLY A 583 -31.96 2.77 -6.31
C GLY A 583 -30.85 3.14 -5.32
N ASP A 584 -31.06 2.83 -4.04
CA ASP A 584 -30.21 3.16 -2.88
C ASP A 584 -28.80 2.50 -2.88
N GLN A 585 -28.22 2.18 -4.05
CA GLN A 585 -26.86 1.68 -4.14
C GLN A 585 -25.87 2.84 -4.12
N LEU A 586 -25.32 3.09 -2.92
CA LEU A 586 -24.07 3.84 -2.72
C LEU A 586 -22.96 3.16 -3.52
N GLY A 587 -22.34 3.88 -4.45
CA GLY A 587 -21.18 3.36 -5.18
C GLY A 587 -20.96 4.00 -6.54
N TYR A 588 -19.80 3.70 -7.12
CA TYR A 588 -19.43 4.17 -8.45
C TYR A 588 -20.13 3.37 -9.56
N SER A 589 -20.44 4.04 -10.66
CA SER A 589 -21.08 3.44 -11.85
C SER A 589 -20.08 3.17 -12.99
N TYR A 590 -18.84 2.80 -12.65
CA TYR A 590 -17.88 2.43 -13.69
C TYR A 590 -18.26 1.10 -14.34
N LYS A 591 -18.14 1.05 -15.66
CA LYS A 591 -18.20 -0.20 -16.42
C LYS A 591 -16.78 -0.76 -16.51
N ARG A 592 -16.59 -2.03 -16.14
CA ARG A 592 -15.27 -2.67 -16.22
C ARG A 592 -14.69 -2.54 -17.62
N ARG A 593 -13.38 -2.24 -17.69
CA ARG A 593 -12.59 -2.05 -18.92
C ARG A 593 -12.95 -0.81 -19.73
N ASP A 594 -13.92 -0.01 -19.29
CA ASP A 594 -14.19 1.30 -19.85
C ASP A 594 -13.37 2.35 -19.09
N LEU A 595 -12.50 3.05 -19.82
CA LEU A 595 -11.65 4.12 -19.29
C LEU A 595 -12.40 5.45 -19.29
N ASP A 596 -13.52 5.49 -18.58
CA ASP A 596 -14.30 6.70 -18.42
C ASP A 596 -13.60 7.67 -17.45
N ARG A 597 -13.75 8.98 -17.70
CA ARG A 597 -13.17 10.03 -16.85
C ARG A 597 -14.09 10.44 -15.69
N LYS A 598 -14.92 9.53 -15.17
CA LYS A 598 -15.75 9.85 -14.00
C LYS A 598 -14.84 10.12 -12.80
N SER A 599 -15.20 11.12 -11.99
CA SER A 599 -14.43 11.47 -10.79
C SER A 599 -14.48 10.37 -9.74
N LEU A 600 -13.33 10.07 -9.14
CA LEU A 600 -13.16 9.16 -8.02
C LEU A 600 -12.72 9.96 -6.78
N ARG A 601 -13.50 9.92 -5.70
CA ARG A 601 -13.16 10.62 -4.43
C ARG A 601 -12.65 9.69 -3.34
N ASN A 602 -13.14 8.45 -3.33
CA ASN A 602 -12.82 7.41 -2.36
C ASN A 602 -12.26 6.16 -3.08
N PRO A 603 -10.93 6.07 -3.26
CA PRO A 603 -10.31 4.95 -3.93
C PRO A 603 -10.53 3.61 -3.20
N LEU A 604 -10.76 3.63 -1.88
CA LEU A 604 -11.02 2.41 -1.10
C LEU A 604 -12.41 1.84 -1.37
N LEU A 605 -13.43 2.71 -1.51
CA LEU A 605 -14.76 2.29 -1.92
C LEU A 605 -14.77 1.76 -3.35
N PHE A 606 -13.98 2.35 -4.25
CA PHE A 606 -13.80 1.82 -5.60
C PHE A 606 -13.18 0.42 -5.58
N LEU A 607 -12.06 0.24 -4.88
CA LEU A 607 -11.45 -1.08 -4.76
C LEU A 607 -12.43 -2.12 -4.17
N ALA A 608 -13.23 -1.74 -3.17
CA ALA A 608 -14.27 -2.59 -2.59
C ALA A 608 -15.19 -3.24 -3.63
N ASN A 609 -15.62 -2.42 -4.60
CA ASN A 609 -16.64 -2.79 -5.56
C ASN A 609 -16.08 -3.53 -6.77
N TYR A 610 -14.77 -3.37 -7.03
CA TYR A 610 -14.15 -3.81 -8.29
C TYR A 610 -13.02 -4.84 -8.12
N THR A 611 -12.62 -5.21 -6.90
CA THR A 611 -11.58 -6.24 -6.66
C THR A 611 -12.11 -7.60 -6.19
N ASN A 612 -13.13 -8.14 -6.87
CA ASN A 612 -13.77 -9.42 -6.52
C ASN A 612 -13.65 -10.51 -7.60
N GLN A 613 -12.76 -10.35 -8.58
CA GLN A 613 -12.64 -11.29 -9.70
C GLN A 613 -11.83 -12.52 -9.32
N SER A 614 -12.28 -13.69 -9.77
CA SER A 614 -11.54 -14.95 -9.68
C SER A 614 -11.81 -15.79 -10.94
N PRO A 615 -10.79 -16.16 -11.75
CA PRO A 615 -9.37 -15.80 -11.61
C PRO A 615 -9.09 -14.31 -11.90
N PRO A 616 -7.94 -13.75 -11.45
CA PRO A 616 -7.51 -12.39 -11.80
C PRO A 616 -7.29 -12.23 -13.31
N SER A 617 -7.29 -10.97 -13.76
CA SER A 617 -7.12 -10.59 -15.17
C SER A 617 -6.21 -9.38 -15.26
N GLN A 618 -5.21 -9.45 -16.14
CA GLN A 618 -4.24 -8.36 -16.30
C GLN A 618 -4.88 -7.10 -16.86
N VAL A 619 -5.83 -7.25 -17.79
CA VAL A 619 -6.57 -6.12 -18.38
C VAL A 619 -7.46 -5.45 -17.34
N ASP A 620 -8.15 -6.24 -16.53
CA ASP A 620 -9.01 -5.70 -15.48
C ASP A 620 -8.16 -5.03 -14.39
N SER A 621 -6.96 -5.54 -14.10
CA SER A 621 -5.99 -4.89 -13.21
C SER A 621 -5.44 -3.59 -13.79
N LEU A 622 -5.10 -3.55 -15.08
CA LEU A 622 -4.73 -2.31 -15.78
C LEU A 622 -5.84 -1.26 -15.60
N TRP A 623 -7.08 -1.65 -15.88
CA TRP A 623 -8.23 -0.78 -15.75
C TRP A 623 -8.38 -0.21 -14.34
N VAL A 624 -8.31 -1.06 -13.30
CA VAL A 624 -8.33 -0.62 -11.89
C VAL A 624 -7.21 0.40 -11.62
N LEU A 625 -5.98 0.11 -12.04
CA LEU A 625 -4.83 0.99 -11.84
C LEU A 625 -4.97 2.32 -12.60
N TYR A 626 -5.53 2.32 -13.80
CA TYR A 626 -5.77 3.54 -14.58
C TYR A 626 -6.80 4.45 -13.93
N ILE A 627 -7.93 3.90 -13.48
CA ILE A 627 -8.96 4.67 -12.77
C ILE A 627 -8.36 5.27 -11.49
N LEU A 628 -7.63 4.48 -10.71
CA LEU A 628 -6.96 4.98 -9.50
C LEU A 628 -5.90 6.05 -9.78
N ALA A 629 -5.13 5.92 -10.86
CA ALA A 629 -4.05 6.84 -11.18
C ALA A 629 -4.56 8.20 -11.70
N PHE A 630 -5.62 8.20 -12.49
CA PHE A 630 -6.02 9.38 -13.27
C PHE A 630 -7.40 9.96 -12.92
N CYS A 631 -8.30 9.17 -12.32
CA CYS A 631 -9.63 9.65 -11.96
C CYS A 631 -9.73 10.07 -10.49
N TYR A 632 -8.72 9.76 -9.67
CA TYR A 632 -8.68 10.20 -8.27
C TYR A 632 -8.43 11.71 -8.20
N HIS A 633 -9.41 12.42 -7.66
CA HIS A 633 -9.32 13.87 -7.45
C HIS A 633 -9.49 14.20 -5.99
N THR A 634 -8.55 14.96 -5.48
CA THR A 634 -8.69 15.57 -4.18
C THR A 634 -9.30 16.95 -4.37
N ASP A 635 -10.31 17.30 -3.58
CA ASP A 635 -10.83 18.66 -3.57
C ASP A 635 -9.70 19.63 -3.21
N GLU A 636 -9.25 20.39 -4.22
CA GLU A 636 -8.62 21.70 -4.07
C GLU A 636 -9.65 22.76 -4.45
#